data_AF-A0A812WT90-F1
#
_entry.id   AF-A0A812WT90-F1
#
_cell.length_a   1.000
_cell.length_b   1.000
_cell.length_c   1.000
_cell.angle_alpha   90.00
_cell.angle_beta   90.00
_cell.angle_gamma   90.00
#
_symmetry.space_group_name_H-M   'P 1'
#
loop_
_entity.id
_entity.type
_entity.pdbx_description
1 polymer ?
#
loop_
_entity_poly.entity_id
_entity_poly.type
_entity_poly.pdbx_seq_one_letter_code
_entity_poly.pdbx_strand_id
1 'polypeptide(L)'
;FDDLSVFEKPIASASVGQVYKAELYGKTVAVKVQRPDVRDQSTLDLYVIRTAGSIGSLLPWPFLPLCFPTLSDFSGVVQIGAQTYPFQRSTARQSKQLVELIDLTAPTFIQELDYEVEAENQRRFAKTVEDCELIKDAVAVPDIVFANRRILQEWLDGKKLTEPGAAQEQAGRVVKLLLNSYMVQFLETGYLHGDPHPGNFILMGDGRLGILDYGLMTEISGEKRLAFIEFLMHLQAKEYKSCLNDLINLEFFPPALAADKEALDIIVPTLANTLSTLYEEGGDLKKKREL
;
A
#
# COMPACT_ATOMS: atom_id res chain seq x y z
N PHE A 1 10.06 -4.42 32.65
CA PHE A 1 9.95 -2.96 32.70
C PHE A 1 9.18 -2.63 33.95
N ASP A 2 9.89 -2.47 35.07
CA ASP A 2 9.24 -2.34 36.38
C ASP A 2 8.61 -0.94 36.58
N ASP A 3 9.04 0.05 35.78
CA ASP A 3 8.55 1.44 35.79
C ASP A 3 7.58 1.78 34.64
N LEU A 4 7.09 0.80 33.87
CA LEU A 4 6.14 1.07 32.78
C LEU A 4 4.73 1.29 33.35
N SER A 5 4.22 2.52 33.26
CA SER A 5 2.83 2.82 33.58
C SER A 5 2.02 3.05 32.30
N VAL A 6 1.01 2.22 32.07
CA VAL A 6 0.18 2.27 30.84
C VAL A 6 -1.15 2.92 31.17
N PHE A 7 -1.61 3.85 30.33
CA PHE A 7 -2.94 4.42 30.47
C PHE A 7 -4.01 3.38 30.07
N GLU A 8 -5.07 3.20 30.88
CA GLU A 8 -6.01 2.08 30.79
C GLU A 8 -6.76 1.95 29.44
N LYS A 9 -6.93 3.04 28.68
CA LYS A 9 -7.72 3.04 27.44
C LYS A 9 -6.84 3.10 26.19
N PRO A 10 -7.10 2.24 25.19
CA PRO A 10 -6.41 2.33 23.91
C PRO A 10 -6.78 3.65 23.23
N ILE A 11 -5.79 4.33 22.67
CA ILE A 11 -5.93 5.63 22.02
C ILE A 11 -6.18 5.47 20.52
N ALA A 12 -5.74 4.36 19.95
CA ALA A 12 -5.98 4.04 18.55
C ALA A 12 -6.11 2.52 18.34
N SER A 13 -6.91 2.14 17.35
CA SER A 13 -6.80 0.82 16.72
C SER A 13 -5.74 0.92 15.64
N ALA A 14 -4.73 0.06 15.71
CA ALA A 14 -3.91 -0.26 14.54
C ALA A 14 -4.66 -1.30 13.68
N SER A 15 -4.20 -1.54 12.46
CA SER A 15 -4.79 -2.54 11.54
C SER A 15 -4.92 -3.92 12.21
N VAL A 16 -3.93 -4.31 13.01
CA VAL A 16 -3.85 -5.66 13.63
C VAL A 16 -3.65 -5.64 15.15
N GLY A 17 -3.73 -4.44 15.76
CA GLY A 17 -3.37 -4.22 17.16
C GLY A 17 -4.08 -3.03 17.81
N GLN A 18 -3.70 -2.74 19.04
CA GLN A 18 -4.15 -1.59 19.81
C GLN A 18 -2.93 -0.78 20.27
N VAL A 19 -3.07 0.55 20.28
CA VAL A 19 -2.00 1.45 20.73
C VAL A 19 -2.40 2.12 22.04
N TYR A 20 -1.51 2.03 23.01
CA TYR A 20 -1.64 2.66 24.32
C TYR A 20 -0.58 3.74 24.46
N LYS A 21 -0.92 4.85 25.12
CA LYS A 21 0.11 5.74 25.67
C LYS A 21 0.61 5.12 26.97
N ALA A 22 1.88 5.33 27.27
CA ALA A 22 2.48 4.92 28.52
C ALA A 22 3.59 5.89 28.91
N GLU A 23 4.05 5.78 30.14
CA GLU A 23 5.25 6.44 30.63
C GLU A 23 6.29 5.39 30.99
N LEU A 24 7.51 5.59 30.51
CA LEU A 24 8.67 4.74 30.78
C LEU A 24 9.85 5.64 31.18
N TYR A 25 10.34 5.50 32.41
CA TYR A 25 11.43 6.32 32.96
C TYR A 25 11.21 7.84 32.79
N GLY A 26 9.99 8.32 33.01
CA GLY A 26 9.64 9.74 32.84
C GLY A 26 9.44 10.20 31.38
N LYS A 27 9.64 9.32 30.39
CA LYS A 27 9.39 9.61 28.97
C LYS A 27 8.06 9.04 28.53
N THR A 28 7.33 9.81 27.75
CA THR A 28 6.09 9.33 27.13
C THR A 28 6.41 8.43 25.96
N VAL A 29 5.79 7.25 25.92
CA VAL A 29 5.96 6.25 24.86
C VAL A 29 4.61 5.78 24.32
N ALA A 30 4.59 5.34 23.06
CA ALA A 30 3.49 4.61 22.48
C ALA A 30 3.79 3.10 22.55
N VAL A 31 2.81 2.31 22.98
CA VAL A 31 2.89 0.85 23.10
C VAL A 31 1.90 0.23 22.11
N LYS A 32 2.39 -0.32 21.01
CA LYS A 32 1.60 -1.10 20.03
C LYS A 32 1.57 -2.55 20.51
N VAL A 33 0.37 -3.05 20.79
CA VAL A 33 0.14 -4.43 21.25
C VAL A 33 -0.73 -5.14 20.25
N GLN A 34 -0.28 -6.30 19.79
CA GLN A 34 -1.03 -7.14 18.87
C GLN A 34 -2.28 -7.71 19.56
N ARG A 35 -3.40 -7.83 18.85
CA ARG A 35 -4.58 -8.49 19.41
C ARG A 35 -4.27 -9.98 19.69
N PRO A 36 -4.79 -10.55 20.78
CA PRO A 36 -4.65 -11.98 21.02
C PRO A 36 -5.24 -12.76 19.83
N ASP A 37 -4.58 -13.86 19.47
CA ASP A 37 -4.96 -14.80 18.41
C ASP A 37 -5.04 -14.23 16.99
N VAL A 38 -4.57 -13.01 16.75
CA VAL A 38 -4.74 -12.38 15.42
C VAL A 38 -4.03 -13.15 14.32
N ARG A 39 -2.88 -13.75 14.62
CA ARG A 39 -2.17 -14.61 13.67
C ARG A 39 -2.98 -15.85 13.32
N ASP A 40 -3.58 -16.49 14.33
CA ASP A 40 -4.34 -17.72 14.14
C ASP A 40 -5.64 -17.44 13.40
N GLN A 41 -6.34 -16.35 13.75
CA GLN A 41 -7.54 -15.88 13.06
C GLN A 41 -7.24 -15.51 11.60
N SER A 42 -6.22 -14.68 11.37
CA SER A 42 -5.80 -14.30 10.02
C SER A 42 -5.39 -15.49 9.17
N THR A 43 -4.66 -16.45 9.74
CA THR A 43 -4.27 -17.68 9.04
C THR A 43 -5.49 -18.53 8.70
N LEU A 44 -6.45 -18.66 9.63
CA LEU A 44 -7.69 -19.39 9.41
C LEU A 44 -8.54 -18.72 8.33
N ASP A 45 -8.68 -17.40 8.35
CA ASP A 45 -9.42 -16.63 7.36
C ASP A 45 -8.81 -16.83 5.96
N LEU A 46 -7.48 -16.69 5.83
CA LEU A 46 -6.78 -16.95 4.57
C LEU A 46 -7.00 -18.39 4.09
N TYR A 47 -6.94 -19.36 4.99
CA TYR A 47 -7.22 -20.77 4.67
C TYR A 47 -8.66 -20.97 4.19
N VAL A 48 -9.64 -20.37 4.86
CA VAL A 48 -11.07 -20.48 4.49
C VAL A 48 -11.31 -19.83 3.13
N ILE A 49 -10.79 -18.62 2.89
CA ILE A 49 -10.94 -17.90 1.61
C ILE A 49 -10.26 -18.70 0.49
N ARG A 50 -9.04 -19.19 0.70
CA ARG A 50 -8.32 -20.03 -0.26
C ARG A 50 -9.09 -21.32 -0.58
N THR A 51 -9.65 -21.96 0.43
CA THR A 51 -10.43 -23.21 0.29
C THR A 51 -11.73 -22.94 -0.47
N ALA A 52 -12.45 -21.88 -0.12
CA ALA A 52 -13.66 -21.45 -0.82
C ALA A 52 -13.37 -21.11 -2.29
N GLY A 53 -12.28 -20.39 -2.57
CA GLY A 53 -11.81 -20.13 -3.93
C GLY A 53 -11.45 -21.40 -4.69
N SER A 54 -10.77 -22.35 -4.05
CA SER A 54 -10.41 -23.63 -4.65
C SER A 54 -11.65 -24.46 -5.00
N ILE A 55 -12.63 -24.54 -4.09
CA ILE A 55 -13.91 -25.23 -4.32
C ILE A 55 -14.73 -24.53 -5.43
N GLY A 56 -14.78 -23.19 -5.41
CA GLY A 56 -15.44 -22.39 -6.43
C GLY A 56 -14.83 -22.54 -7.83
N SER A 57 -13.52 -22.81 -7.91
CA SER A 57 -12.85 -23.12 -9.19
C SER A 57 -13.20 -24.50 -9.75
N LEU A 58 -13.67 -25.42 -8.91
CA LEU A 58 -14.03 -26.81 -9.27
C LEU A 58 -15.53 -27.01 -9.50
N LEU A 59 -16.39 -26.17 -8.91
CA LEU A 59 -17.85 -26.30 -9.01
C LEU A 59 -18.45 -25.43 -10.13
N PRO A 60 -19.26 -26.00 -11.05
CA PRO A 60 -20.04 -25.22 -11.99
C PRO A 60 -21.07 -24.33 -11.28
N TRP A 61 -21.34 -23.14 -11.83
CA TRP A 61 -22.28 -22.14 -11.28
C TRP A 61 -23.61 -22.66 -10.72
N PRO A 62 -24.34 -23.65 -11.29
CA PRO A 62 -25.60 -24.10 -10.68
C PRO A 62 -25.44 -24.79 -9.31
N PHE A 63 -24.23 -25.20 -8.92
CA PHE A 63 -24.00 -25.92 -7.66
C PHE A 63 -23.44 -25.05 -6.52
N LEU A 64 -22.82 -23.89 -6.83
CA LEU A 64 -22.32 -22.96 -5.80
C LEU A 64 -23.41 -22.48 -4.82
N PRO A 65 -24.61 -22.04 -5.28
CA PRO A 65 -25.68 -21.58 -4.40
C PRO A 65 -26.27 -22.68 -3.52
N LEU A 66 -26.11 -23.95 -3.91
CA LEU A 66 -26.57 -25.11 -3.14
C LEU A 66 -25.62 -25.44 -1.97
N CYS A 67 -24.31 -25.23 -2.15
CA CYS A 67 -23.31 -25.51 -1.12
C CYS A 67 -23.09 -24.34 -0.15
N PHE A 68 -23.38 -23.10 -0.58
CA PHE A 68 -23.17 -21.88 0.21
C PHE A 68 -24.39 -20.94 0.09
N PRO A 69 -25.48 -21.23 0.82
CA PRO A 69 -26.73 -20.47 0.70
C PRO A 69 -26.61 -18.99 1.09
N THR A 70 -25.61 -18.60 1.89
CA THR A 70 -25.32 -17.21 2.28
C THR A 70 -24.67 -16.37 1.17
N LEU A 71 -24.12 -16.98 0.12
CA LEU A 71 -23.59 -16.26 -1.05
C LEU A 71 -24.69 -15.77 -2.01
N SER A 72 -25.94 -16.20 -1.80
CA SER A 72 -27.09 -15.74 -2.60
C SER A 72 -27.41 -14.25 -2.40
N ASP A 73 -27.04 -13.67 -1.25
CA ASP A 73 -27.17 -12.23 -0.95
C ASP A 73 -26.15 -11.36 -1.71
N PHE A 74 -25.07 -11.95 -2.25
CA PHE A 74 -24.12 -11.24 -3.13
C PHE A 74 -24.62 -11.11 -4.57
N SER A 75 -25.83 -11.59 -4.88
CA SER A 75 -26.46 -11.46 -6.20
C SER A 75 -26.54 -10.01 -6.69
N GLY A 76 -26.66 -9.04 -5.78
CA GLY A 76 -26.66 -7.60 -6.11
C GLY A 76 -25.32 -7.03 -6.59
N VAL A 77 -24.18 -7.63 -6.21
CA VAL A 77 -22.84 -7.17 -6.62
C VAL A 77 -22.44 -7.72 -7.99
N VAL A 78 -23.06 -8.82 -8.43
CA VAL A 78 -22.76 -9.50 -9.69
C VAL A 78 -23.66 -9.03 -10.85
N GLN A 79 -24.72 -8.26 -10.55
CA GLN A 79 -25.75 -7.92 -11.54
C GLN A 79 -25.38 -6.80 -12.52
N ILE A 80 -24.26 -6.09 -12.31
CA ILE A 80 -23.84 -4.96 -13.17
C ILE A 80 -23.26 -5.43 -14.53
N GLY A 81 -22.93 -6.72 -14.69
CA GLY A 81 -22.33 -7.26 -15.93
C GLY A 81 -23.20 -8.23 -16.75
N ALA A 82 -24.42 -8.56 -16.32
CA ALA A 82 -25.14 -9.74 -16.80
C ALA A 82 -25.86 -9.60 -18.16
N GLN A 83 -25.69 -8.48 -18.88
CA GLN A 83 -26.37 -8.28 -20.17
C GLN A 83 -25.57 -8.74 -21.39
N THR A 84 -24.32 -9.19 -21.24
CA THR A 84 -23.52 -9.62 -22.39
C THR A 84 -22.42 -10.57 -21.92
N TYR A 85 -22.23 -11.71 -22.60
CA TYR A 85 -21.18 -12.74 -22.42
C TYR A 85 -21.49 -14.01 -21.60
N PRO A 86 -20.96 -15.18 -22.02
CA PRO A 86 -21.23 -16.48 -21.39
C PRO A 86 -20.58 -16.56 -20.00
N PHE A 87 -21.43 -16.50 -18.98
CA PHE A 87 -21.13 -16.30 -17.57
C PHE A 87 -20.31 -17.42 -16.89
N GLN A 88 -20.37 -18.67 -17.38
CA GLN A 88 -19.72 -19.84 -16.75
C GLN A 88 -18.18 -19.84 -16.78
N ARG A 89 -17.53 -19.18 -17.74
CA ARG A 89 -16.05 -19.12 -17.79
C ARG A 89 -15.46 -18.06 -16.85
N SER A 90 -16.28 -17.11 -16.38
CA SER A 90 -15.82 -15.96 -15.60
C SER A 90 -15.55 -16.31 -14.14
N THR A 91 -16.40 -17.11 -13.51
CA THR A 91 -16.35 -17.41 -12.08
C THR A 91 -15.23 -18.37 -11.70
N ALA A 92 -15.04 -19.47 -12.43
CA ALA A 92 -13.92 -20.37 -12.19
C ALA A 92 -12.55 -19.69 -12.42
N ARG A 93 -12.47 -18.80 -13.41
CA ARG A 93 -11.28 -17.97 -13.68
C ARG A 93 -11.02 -16.98 -12.54
N GLN A 94 -12.05 -16.26 -12.07
CA GLN A 94 -11.94 -15.34 -10.94
C GLN A 94 -11.54 -16.07 -9.64
N SER A 95 -12.12 -17.23 -9.37
CA SER A 95 -11.77 -18.06 -8.22
C SER A 95 -10.31 -18.54 -8.28
N LYS A 96 -9.83 -18.93 -9.47
CA LYS A 96 -8.43 -19.31 -9.66
C LYS A 96 -7.47 -18.12 -9.44
N GLN A 97 -7.80 -16.94 -9.98
CA GLN A 97 -7.02 -15.72 -9.79
C GLN A 97 -6.97 -15.31 -8.30
N LEU A 98 -8.07 -15.48 -7.57
CA LEU A 98 -8.12 -15.22 -6.13
C LEU A 98 -7.18 -16.17 -5.36
N VAL A 99 -7.18 -17.46 -5.69
CA VAL A 99 -6.27 -18.43 -5.06
C VAL A 99 -4.80 -18.10 -5.36
N GLU A 100 -4.48 -17.77 -6.61
CA GLU A 100 -3.13 -17.35 -7.01
C GLU A 100 -2.69 -16.08 -6.26
N LEU A 101 -3.59 -15.10 -6.11
CA LEU A 101 -3.33 -13.88 -5.35
C LEU A 101 -3.10 -14.17 -3.86
N ILE A 102 -3.90 -15.06 -3.25
CA ILE A 102 -3.72 -15.47 -1.85
C ILE A 102 -2.40 -16.21 -1.67
N ASP A 103 -2.08 -17.16 -2.55
CA ASP A 103 -0.84 -17.93 -2.48
C ASP A 103 0.40 -17.02 -2.62
N LEU A 104 0.28 -15.93 -3.38
CA LEU A 104 1.31 -14.90 -3.52
C LEU A 104 1.40 -13.96 -2.30
N THR A 105 0.27 -13.51 -1.76
CA THR A 105 0.23 -12.40 -0.77
C THR A 105 0.17 -12.87 0.69
N ALA A 106 -0.38 -14.06 0.96
CA ALA A 106 -0.56 -14.58 2.32
C ALA A 106 0.75 -14.72 3.12
N PRO A 107 1.87 -15.22 2.55
CA PRO A 107 3.12 -15.33 3.31
C PRO A 107 3.62 -13.97 3.80
N THR A 108 3.59 -12.96 2.93
CA THR A 108 3.99 -11.58 3.25
C THR A 108 3.06 -10.98 4.29
N PHE A 109 1.75 -11.15 4.13
CA PHE A 109 0.76 -10.66 5.11
C PHE A 109 0.98 -11.26 6.50
N ILE A 110 1.32 -12.55 6.61
CA ILE A 110 1.64 -13.17 7.90
C ILE A 110 2.98 -12.69 8.45
N GLN A 111 3.96 -12.38 7.59
CA GLN A 111 5.22 -11.76 8.01
C GLN A 111 5.02 -10.33 8.51
N GLU A 112 4.08 -9.57 7.94
CA GLU A 112 3.70 -8.23 8.43
C GLU A 112 3.10 -8.26 9.85
N LEU A 113 2.65 -9.43 10.34
CA LEU A 113 2.23 -9.60 11.74
C LEU A 113 3.41 -9.65 12.71
N ASP A 114 4.65 -9.69 12.22
CA ASP A 114 5.85 -9.67 13.03
C ASP A 114 6.31 -8.23 13.29
N TYR A 115 6.08 -7.77 14.52
CA TYR A 115 6.49 -6.45 14.96
C TYR A 115 8.01 -6.26 15.06
N GLU A 116 8.81 -7.32 15.02
CA GLU A 116 10.26 -7.18 14.88
C GLU A 116 10.64 -6.68 13.48
N VAL A 117 9.91 -7.13 12.45
CA VAL A 117 10.07 -6.66 11.06
C VAL A 117 9.65 -5.20 10.93
N GLU A 118 8.48 -4.83 11.47
CA GLU A 118 8.02 -3.42 11.48
C GLU A 118 9.02 -2.52 12.20
N ALA A 119 9.55 -2.94 13.36
CA ALA A 119 10.53 -2.15 14.09
C ALA A 119 11.86 -2.00 13.35
N GLU A 120 12.32 -3.03 12.64
CA GLU A 120 13.53 -2.94 11.82
C GLU A 120 13.32 -2.03 10.62
N ASN A 121 12.16 -2.12 9.97
CA ASN A 121 11.74 -1.23 8.91
C ASN A 121 11.75 0.24 9.36
N GLN A 122 11.23 0.50 10.56
CA GLN A 122 11.22 1.83 11.19
C GLN A 122 12.63 2.35 11.48
N ARG A 123 13.52 1.53 12.07
CA ARG A 123 14.93 1.92 12.32
C ARG A 123 15.66 2.24 11.03
N ARG A 124 15.47 1.41 9.99
CA ARG A 124 16.05 1.64 8.66
C ARG A 124 15.53 2.93 8.05
N PHE A 125 14.22 3.19 8.17
CA PHE A 125 13.62 4.42 7.66
C PHE A 125 14.10 5.65 8.43
N ALA A 126 14.20 5.59 9.76
CA ALA A 126 14.73 6.66 10.60
C ALA A 126 16.12 7.09 10.12
N LYS A 127 17.02 6.12 9.94
CA LYS A 127 18.36 6.36 9.41
C LYS A 127 18.34 6.95 8.00
N THR A 128 17.46 6.44 7.14
CA THR A 128 17.31 6.95 5.76
C THR A 128 16.86 8.41 5.74
N VAL A 129 15.95 8.80 6.65
CA VAL A 129 15.50 10.19 6.80
C VAL A 129 16.62 11.05 7.36
N GLU A 130 17.34 10.58 8.38
CA GLU A 130 18.47 11.30 9.00
C GLU A 130 19.59 11.58 7.99
N ASP A 131 19.93 10.60 7.15
CA ASP A 131 20.96 10.70 6.12
C ASP A 131 20.52 11.54 4.90
N CYS A 132 19.23 11.91 4.79
CA CYS A 132 18.68 12.61 3.62
C CYS A 132 18.32 14.07 3.93
N GLU A 133 19.20 14.99 3.50
CA GLU A 133 19.04 16.45 3.64
C GLU A 133 17.69 17.00 3.11
N LEU A 134 17.08 16.32 2.13
CA LEU A 134 15.82 16.77 1.52
C LEU A 134 14.59 16.57 2.43
N ILE A 135 14.64 15.64 3.37
CA ILE A 135 13.48 15.26 4.21
C ILE A 135 13.77 15.19 5.71
N LYS A 136 15.03 15.25 6.16
CA LYS A 136 15.40 15.17 7.58
C LYS A 136 14.67 16.16 8.49
N ASP A 137 14.42 17.37 7.98
CA ASP A 137 13.74 18.45 8.72
C ASP A 137 12.22 18.50 8.43
N ALA A 138 11.73 17.62 7.55
CA ALA A 138 10.33 17.59 7.11
C ALA A 138 9.57 16.38 7.67
N VAL A 139 10.28 15.27 7.95
CA VAL A 139 9.70 14.00 8.39
C VAL A 139 10.19 13.68 9.81
N ALA A 140 9.29 13.20 10.65
CA ALA A 140 9.63 12.71 11.98
C ALA A 140 9.35 11.20 12.07
N VAL A 141 10.34 10.46 12.56
CA VAL A 141 10.27 9.02 12.77
C VAL A 141 10.47 8.80 14.27
N PRO A 142 9.52 8.16 14.98
CA PRO A 142 9.69 7.92 16.40
C PRO A 142 10.78 6.88 16.65
N ASP A 143 11.57 7.06 17.70
CA ASP A 143 12.59 6.08 18.07
C ASP A 143 11.97 4.79 18.62
N ILE A 144 12.47 3.63 18.18
CA ILE A 144 12.13 2.33 18.76
C ILE A 144 12.88 2.15 20.08
N VAL A 145 12.13 2.00 21.18
CA VAL A 145 12.67 1.64 22.50
C VAL A 145 12.80 0.13 22.65
N PHE A 146 11.79 -0.61 22.23
CA PHE A 146 11.76 -2.07 22.33
C PHE A 146 10.82 -2.67 21.27
N ALA A 147 11.19 -3.82 20.72
CA ALA A 147 10.36 -4.56 19.77
C ALA A 147 10.48 -6.07 20.01
N ASN A 148 9.33 -6.74 20.05
CA ASN A 148 9.13 -8.19 20.02
C ASN A 148 7.67 -8.39 19.58
N ARG A 149 6.84 -9.17 20.28
CA ARG A 149 5.37 -9.22 20.13
C ARG A 149 4.62 -7.90 20.41
N ARG A 150 5.35 -6.84 20.73
CA ARG A 150 4.87 -5.48 21.01
C ARG A 150 5.93 -4.49 20.55
N ILE A 151 5.52 -3.29 20.13
CA ILE A 151 6.44 -2.18 19.86
C ILE A 151 6.27 -1.14 20.94
N LEU A 152 7.36 -0.74 21.58
CA LEU A 152 7.45 0.47 22.38
C LEU A 152 8.27 1.48 21.58
N GLN A 153 7.67 2.62 21.29
CA GLN A 153 8.32 3.69 20.55
C GLN A 153 8.09 5.05 21.20
N GLU A 154 8.87 6.04 20.80
CA GLU A 154 8.66 7.43 21.18
C GLU A 154 7.23 7.89 20.87
N TRP A 155 6.65 8.67 21.79
CA TRP A 155 5.39 9.34 21.54
C TRP A 155 5.61 10.61 20.71
N LEU A 156 5.09 10.63 19.48
CA LEU A 156 5.03 11.86 18.69
C LEU A 156 3.84 12.72 19.15
N ASP A 157 4.13 13.97 19.54
CA ASP A 157 3.11 14.94 19.90
C ASP A 157 2.67 15.75 18.67
N GLY A 158 1.38 15.68 18.34
CA GLY A 158 0.80 16.29 17.16
C GLY A 158 -0.67 15.92 16.96
N LYS A 159 -1.24 16.37 15.84
CA LYS A 159 -2.63 16.06 15.44
C LYS A 159 -2.65 15.02 14.33
N LYS A 160 -3.40 13.93 14.49
CA LYS A 160 -3.53 12.95 13.39
C LYS A 160 -4.27 13.55 12.22
N LEU A 161 -3.92 13.17 11.00
CA LEU A 161 -4.59 13.72 9.81
C LEU A 161 -6.06 13.31 9.68
N THR A 162 -6.46 12.23 10.37
CA THR A 162 -7.87 11.79 10.47
C THR A 162 -8.70 12.59 11.47
N GLU A 163 -8.08 13.39 12.34
CA GLU A 163 -8.81 14.21 13.29
C GLU A 163 -9.55 15.35 12.57
N PRO A 164 -10.80 15.66 12.98
CA PRO A 164 -11.55 16.77 12.39
C PRO A 164 -10.78 18.08 12.43
N GLY A 165 -10.66 18.75 11.27
CA GLY A 165 -9.99 20.05 11.14
C GLY A 165 -8.46 20.00 11.00
N ALA A 166 -7.79 18.90 11.38
CA ALA A 166 -6.32 18.79 11.33
C ALA A 166 -5.77 18.90 9.90
N ALA A 167 -6.40 18.17 8.95
CA ALA A 167 -6.05 18.27 7.55
C ALA A 167 -6.66 19.50 6.87
N GLN A 168 -7.77 20.05 7.36
CA GLN A 168 -8.58 21.03 6.60
C GLN A 168 -8.03 22.45 6.71
N GLU A 169 -7.50 22.83 7.88
CA GLU A 169 -6.88 24.15 8.10
C GLU A 169 -5.52 24.28 7.39
N GLN A 170 -4.80 23.17 7.23
CA GLN A 170 -3.45 23.13 6.66
C GLN A 170 -3.31 22.21 5.45
N ALA A 171 -4.41 21.92 4.74
CA ALA A 171 -4.49 20.91 3.67
C ALA A 171 -3.39 21.08 2.63
N GLY A 172 -3.20 22.32 2.15
CA GLY A 172 -2.19 22.61 1.14
C GLY A 172 -0.76 22.34 1.61
N ARG A 173 -0.47 22.54 2.89
CA ARG A 173 0.85 22.24 3.47
C ARG A 173 1.03 20.73 3.64
N VAL A 174 0.04 20.04 4.20
CA VAL A 174 0.08 18.59 4.43
C VAL A 174 0.25 17.84 3.12
N VAL A 175 -0.52 18.21 2.08
CA VAL A 175 -0.40 17.60 0.74
C VAL A 175 0.99 17.82 0.16
N LYS A 176 1.56 19.03 0.28
CA LYS A 176 2.92 19.32 -0.19
C LYS A 176 3.97 18.51 0.58
N LEU A 177 3.86 18.41 1.90
CA LEU A 177 4.79 17.61 2.72
C LEU A 177 4.72 16.13 2.36
N LEU A 178 3.51 15.57 2.25
CA LEU A 178 3.29 14.19 1.83
C LEU A 178 3.88 13.94 0.44
N LEU A 179 3.50 14.76 -0.55
CA LEU A 179 3.97 14.58 -1.92
C LEU A 179 5.50 14.68 -2.01
N ASN A 180 6.09 15.73 -1.42
CA ASN A 180 7.54 15.91 -1.44
C ASN A 180 8.26 14.75 -0.74
N SER A 181 7.77 14.32 0.44
CA SER A 181 8.34 13.19 1.17
C SER A 181 8.31 11.91 0.34
N TYR A 182 7.17 11.59 -0.28
CA TYR A 182 7.03 10.40 -1.13
C TYR A 182 7.89 10.47 -2.40
N MET A 183 8.02 11.65 -3.01
CA MET A 183 8.90 11.82 -4.17
C MET A 183 10.37 11.61 -3.81
N VAL A 184 10.82 12.12 -2.66
CA VAL A 184 12.19 11.87 -2.17
C VAL A 184 12.39 10.39 -1.83
N GLN A 185 11.42 9.76 -1.15
CA GLN A 185 11.48 8.33 -0.87
C GLN A 185 11.57 7.49 -2.15
N PHE A 186 10.80 7.84 -3.16
CA PHE A 186 10.74 7.10 -4.42
C PHE A 186 11.97 7.36 -5.32
N LEU A 187 12.37 8.61 -5.51
CA LEU A 187 13.42 8.98 -6.47
C LEU A 187 14.82 8.97 -5.84
N GLU A 188 14.96 9.42 -4.60
CA GLU A 188 16.26 9.66 -3.96
C GLU A 188 16.69 8.50 -3.07
N THR A 189 15.86 8.11 -2.10
CA THR A 189 16.25 7.10 -1.10
C THR A 189 16.01 5.68 -1.57
N GLY A 190 14.97 5.46 -2.38
CA GLY A 190 14.52 4.14 -2.81
C GLY A 190 13.93 3.28 -1.70
N TYR A 191 13.63 3.86 -0.53
CA TYR A 191 12.97 3.16 0.56
C TYR A 191 11.66 3.85 0.89
N LEU A 192 10.57 3.24 0.42
CA LEU A 192 9.26 3.84 0.30
C LEU A 192 8.29 3.27 1.33
N HIS A 193 7.55 4.17 1.97
CA HIS A 193 6.40 3.83 2.78
C HIS A 193 5.19 3.44 1.90
N GLY A 194 4.72 2.20 2.05
CA GLY A 194 3.74 1.56 1.19
C GLY A 194 2.27 1.81 1.55
N ASP A 195 1.97 2.36 2.74
CA ASP A 195 0.59 2.57 3.20
C ASP A 195 0.25 4.06 3.42
N PRO A 196 -0.16 4.81 2.38
CA PRO A 196 -0.48 6.23 2.50
C PRO A 196 -1.80 6.51 3.24
N HIS A 197 -2.34 5.60 4.04
CA HIS A 197 -3.54 5.82 4.82
C HIS A 197 -3.37 7.02 5.80
N PRO A 198 -4.30 8.00 5.83
CA PRO A 198 -4.18 9.20 6.65
C PRO A 198 -3.96 8.95 8.15
N GLY A 199 -4.43 7.81 8.66
CA GLY A 199 -4.28 7.41 10.07
C GLY A 199 -2.83 7.12 10.50
N ASN A 200 -1.93 6.89 9.55
CA ASN A 200 -0.50 6.62 9.80
C ASN A 200 0.32 7.91 9.92
N PHE A 201 -0.31 9.07 9.73
CA PHE A 201 0.37 10.36 9.72
C PHE A 201 -0.12 11.26 10.84
N ILE A 202 0.84 11.96 11.43
CA ILE A 202 0.61 12.99 12.45
C ILE A 202 1.29 14.29 12.01
N LEU A 203 0.56 15.40 12.12
CA LEU A 203 1.14 16.72 11.91
C LEU A 203 1.65 17.24 13.26
N MET A 204 2.96 17.38 13.36
CA MET A 204 3.62 17.82 14.59
C MET A 204 3.51 19.33 14.78
N GLY A 205 3.62 19.81 16.03
CA GLY A 205 3.54 21.23 16.36
C GLY A 205 4.67 22.09 15.76
N ASP A 206 5.82 21.47 15.48
CA ASP A 206 6.96 22.08 14.77
C ASP A 206 6.76 22.12 13.23
N GLY A 207 5.66 21.53 12.75
CA GLY A 207 5.29 21.51 11.33
C GLY A 207 5.89 20.37 10.52
N ARG A 208 6.55 19.39 11.15
CA ARG A 208 6.98 18.13 10.53
C ARG A 208 5.82 17.14 10.35
N LEU A 209 5.98 16.23 9.39
CA LEU A 209 5.10 15.09 9.15
C LEU A 209 5.66 13.87 9.89
N GLY A 210 5.01 13.47 10.97
CA GLY A 210 5.32 12.23 11.67
C GLY A 210 4.67 11.03 11.00
N ILE A 211 5.39 9.92 10.91
CA ILE A 211 4.91 8.63 10.38
C ILE A 211 4.90 7.59 11.51
N LEU A 212 3.81 6.84 11.62
CA LEU A 212 3.51 6.00 12.80
C LEU A 212 3.52 4.48 12.55
N ASP A 213 3.39 4.03 11.31
CA ASP A 213 3.33 2.62 10.94
C ASP A 213 4.41 2.34 9.89
N TYR A 214 5.12 1.23 10.04
CA TYR A 214 6.21 0.82 9.14
C TYR A 214 6.08 -0.65 8.74
N GLY A 215 4.88 -1.22 8.88
CA GLY A 215 4.61 -2.61 8.51
C GLY A 215 4.74 -2.83 7.00
N LEU A 216 4.37 -1.82 6.21
CA LEU A 216 4.45 -1.84 4.76
C LEU A 216 5.55 -0.90 4.26
N MET A 217 6.77 -1.42 4.15
CA MET A 217 7.89 -0.72 3.50
C MET A 217 8.33 -1.47 2.25
N THR A 218 8.66 -0.75 1.19
CA THR A 218 9.12 -1.33 -0.08
C THR A 218 10.41 -0.69 -0.52
N GLU A 219 11.32 -1.51 -1.04
CA GLU A 219 12.57 -1.05 -1.62
C GLU A 219 12.48 -0.99 -3.14
N ILE A 220 12.92 0.13 -3.70
CA ILE A 220 12.98 0.39 -5.14
C ILE A 220 14.45 0.50 -5.52
N SER A 221 14.90 -0.48 -6.31
CA SER A 221 16.30 -0.54 -6.76
C SER A 221 16.68 0.73 -7.51
N GLY A 222 17.97 1.11 -7.44
CA GLY A 222 18.49 2.26 -8.19
C GLY A 222 18.21 2.17 -9.69
N GLU A 223 18.26 0.96 -10.26
CA GLU A 223 17.91 0.70 -11.66
C GLU A 223 16.45 1.03 -11.98
N LYS A 224 15.49 0.60 -11.14
CA LYS A 224 14.07 0.93 -11.32
C LYS A 224 13.82 2.42 -11.15
N ARG A 225 14.53 3.10 -10.24
CA ARG A 225 14.44 4.55 -10.07
C ARG A 225 14.94 5.31 -11.29
N LEU A 226 16.07 4.91 -11.85
CA LEU A 226 16.61 5.48 -13.09
C LEU A 226 15.67 5.22 -14.28
N ALA A 227 15.20 3.99 -14.45
CA ALA A 227 14.26 3.63 -15.51
C ALA A 227 12.95 4.45 -15.43
N PHE A 228 12.48 4.78 -14.22
CA PHE A 228 11.32 5.66 -14.05
C PHE A 228 11.61 7.11 -14.46
N ILE A 229 12.80 7.63 -14.13
CA ILE A 229 13.22 8.97 -14.56
C ILE A 229 13.35 9.02 -16.09
N GLU A 230 13.97 8.01 -16.69
CA GLU A 230 14.10 7.85 -18.14
C GLU A 230 12.72 7.76 -18.80
N PHE A 231 11.79 6.99 -18.23
CA PHE A 231 10.41 6.92 -18.68
C PHE A 231 9.73 8.29 -18.74
N LEU A 232 9.86 9.10 -17.69
CA LEU A 232 9.29 10.45 -17.66
C LEU A 232 9.93 11.36 -18.72
N MET A 233 11.24 11.25 -18.92
CA MET A 233 11.96 12.01 -19.96
C MET A 233 11.50 11.62 -21.37
N HIS A 234 11.43 10.33 -21.67
CA HIS A 234 10.95 9.83 -22.96
C HIS A 234 9.47 10.19 -23.18
N LEU A 235 8.65 10.14 -22.13
CA LEU A 235 7.25 10.53 -22.20
C LEU A 235 7.11 12.01 -22.56
N GLN A 236 7.89 12.88 -21.91
CA GLN A 236 7.92 14.32 -22.21
C GLN A 236 8.41 14.59 -23.65
N ALA A 237 9.40 13.82 -24.12
CA ALA A 237 9.90 13.89 -25.49
C ALA A 237 8.95 13.24 -26.54
N LYS A 238 7.85 12.62 -26.09
CA LYS A 238 6.93 11.83 -26.92
C LYS A 238 7.61 10.66 -27.65
N GLU A 239 8.66 10.09 -27.04
CA GLU A 239 9.42 8.94 -27.54
C GLU A 239 8.81 7.62 -27.07
N TYR A 240 7.62 7.29 -27.57
CA TYR A 240 6.81 6.18 -27.04
C TYR A 240 7.45 4.79 -27.16
N LYS A 241 8.34 4.59 -28.13
CA LYS A 241 9.11 3.35 -28.25
C LYS A 241 10.10 3.21 -27.09
N SER A 242 10.78 4.30 -26.73
CA SER A 242 11.69 4.33 -25.58
C SER A 242 10.89 4.14 -24.28
N CYS A 243 9.74 4.81 -24.14
CA CYS A 243 8.83 4.60 -23.01
C CYS A 243 8.43 3.13 -22.81
N LEU A 244 8.17 2.39 -23.90
CA LEU A 244 7.84 0.98 -23.79
C LEU A 244 9.02 0.15 -23.26
N ASN A 245 10.25 0.46 -23.68
CA ASN A 245 11.44 -0.19 -23.14
C ASN A 245 11.61 0.11 -21.65
N ASP A 246 11.36 1.34 -21.22
CA ASP A 246 11.43 1.70 -19.79
C ASP A 246 10.35 0.96 -18.99
N LEU A 247 9.13 0.81 -19.53
CA LEU A 247 8.07 0.01 -18.90
C LEU A 247 8.42 -1.48 -18.82
N ILE A 248 9.20 -2.01 -19.76
CA ILE A 248 9.76 -3.37 -19.68
C ILE A 248 10.81 -3.44 -18.56
N ASN A 249 11.71 -2.46 -18.47
CA ASN A 249 12.73 -2.37 -17.42
C ASN A 249 12.11 -2.19 -16.02
N LEU A 250 10.96 -1.52 -15.94
CA LEU A 250 10.13 -1.37 -14.75
C LEU A 250 9.27 -2.61 -14.45
N GLU A 251 9.40 -3.68 -15.24
CA GLU A 251 8.69 -4.96 -15.11
C GLU A 251 7.15 -4.89 -15.30
N PHE A 252 6.62 -3.83 -15.93
CA PHE A 252 5.22 -3.79 -16.34
C PHE A 252 4.91 -4.73 -17.51
N PHE A 253 5.93 -5.09 -18.29
CA PHE A 253 5.84 -6.00 -19.42
C PHE A 253 6.97 -7.05 -19.37
N PRO A 254 6.74 -8.26 -19.91
CA PRO A 254 7.75 -9.30 -19.92
C PRO A 254 8.94 -8.91 -20.82
N PRO A 255 10.19 -9.25 -20.44
CA PRO A 255 11.39 -8.92 -21.25
C PRO A 255 11.35 -9.46 -22.67
N ALA A 256 10.66 -10.59 -22.90
CA ALA A 256 10.49 -11.19 -24.22
C ALA A 256 9.81 -10.24 -25.24
N LEU A 257 8.99 -9.30 -24.75
CA LEU A 257 8.32 -8.32 -25.61
C LEU A 257 9.32 -7.43 -26.35
N ALA A 258 10.48 -7.14 -25.77
CA ALA A 258 11.50 -6.30 -26.41
C ALA A 258 12.04 -6.89 -27.73
N ALA A 259 11.95 -8.21 -27.91
CA ALA A 259 12.42 -8.92 -29.10
C ALA A 259 11.30 -9.21 -30.13
N ASP A 260 10.03 -9.04 -29.76
CA ASP A 260 8.88 -9.37 -30.59
C ASP A 260 8.45 -8.18 -31.46
N LYS A 261 8.99 -8.11 -32.68
CA LYS A 261 8.70 -7.00 -33.60
C LYS A 261 7.21 -6.87 -33.95
N GLU A 262 6.50 -7.98 -34.10
CA GLU A 262 5.07 -7.94 -34.47
C GLU A 262 4.24 -7.39 -33.32
N ALA A 263 4.52 -7.79 -32.08
CA ALA A 263 3.86 -7.24 -30.91
C ALA A 263 4.17 -5.76 -30.70
N LEU A 264 5.43 -5.35 -30.92
CA LEU A 264 5.85 -3.95 -30.81
C LEU A 264 5.12 -3.03 -31.81
N ASP A 265 4.94 -3.48 -33.06
CA ASP A 265 4.22 -2.71 -34.10
C ASP A 265 2.75 -2.47 -33.74
N ILE A 266 2.15 -3.31 -32.88
CA ILE A 266 0.78 -3.16 -32.38
C ILE A 266 0.74 -2.31 -31.10
N ILE A 267 1.66 -2.56 -30.16
CA ILE A 267 1.64 -1.97 -28.82
C ILE A 267 2.11 -0.51 -28.85
N VAL A 268 3.17 -0.19 -29.60
CA VAL A 268 3.74 1.17 -29.60
C VAL A 268 2.72 2.23 -30.07
N PRO A 269 1.96 2.05 -31.17
CA PRO A 269 0.94 3.02 -31.57
C PRO A 269 -0.21 3.15 -30.55
N THR A 270 -0.59 2.03 -29.92
CA THR A 270 -1.66 2.00 -28.91
C THR A 270 -1.23 2.74 -27.64
N LEU A 271 0.01 2.50 -27.20
CA LEU A 271 0.64 3.18 -26.07
C LEU A 271 0.76 4.68 -26.35
N ALA A 272 1.24 5.04 -27.53
CA ALA A 272 1.35 6.43 -27.96
C ALA A 272 0.01 7.16 -27.85
N ASN A 273 -1.07 6.57 -28.39
CA ASN A 273 -2.40 7.17 -28.34
C ASN A 273 -2.94 7.31 -26.91
N THR A 274 -2.71 6.30 -26.07
CA THR A 274 -3.18 6.32 -24.68
C THR A 274 -2.42 7.35 -23.84
N LEU A 275 -1.09 7.36 -23.94
CA LEU A 275 -0.24 8.30 -23.20
C LEU A 275 -0.39 9.73 -23.70
N SER A 276 -0.54 9.96 -25.01
CA SER A 276 -0.82 11.29 -25.54
C SER A 276 -2.15 11.83 -25.04
N THR A 277 -3.20 11.00 -25.01
CA THR A 277 -4.52 11.38 -24.49
C THR A 277 -4.42 11.76 -23.01
N LEU A 278 -3.78 10.92 -22.19
CA LEU A 278 -3.60 11.20 -20.76
C LEU A 278 -2.78 12.48 -20.51
N TYR A 279 -1.75 12.72 -21.32
CA TYR A 279 -0.89 13.90 -21.19
C TYR A 279 -1.60 15.18 -21.64
N GLU A 280 -2.36 15.13 -22.75
CA GLU A 280 -3.05 16.29 -23.32
C GLU A 280 -4.34 16.64 -22.58
N GLU A 281 -5.05 15.67 -22.02
CA GLU A 281 -6.28 15.92 -21.26
C GLU A 281 -6.01 16.40 -19.83
N GLY A 282 -4.86 16.06 -19.24
CA GLY A 282 -4.57 16.32 -17.84
C GLY A 282 -5.56 15.62 -16.89
N GLY A 283 -5.27 15.64 -15.59
CA GLY A 283 -6.11 15.02 -14.55
C GLY A 283 -7.49 15.68 -14.32
N ASP A 284 -8.12 16.28 -15.34
CA ASP A 284 -9.42 16.92 -15.21
C ASP A 284 -10.54 15.87 -15.28
N LEU A 285 -10.80 15.24 -14.13
CA LEU A 285 -11.88 14.27 -13.90
C LEU A 285 -13.28 14.81 -14.29
N LYS A 286 -13.45 16.11 -14.53
CA LYS A 286 -14.74 16.68 -14.95
C LYS A 286 -15.16 16.26 -16.37
N LYS A 287 -14.23 16.02 -17.30
CA LYS A 287 -14.58 15.62 -18.67
C LYS A 287 -15.08 14.18 -18.80
N LYS A 288 -14.77 13.30 -17.83
CA LYS A 288 -15.18 11.88 -17.86
C LYS A 288 -16.65 11.59 -17.50
N ARG A 289 -17.46 12.60 -17.16
CA ARG A 289 -18.89 12.42 -16.84
C ARG A 289 -19.85 12.61 -18.03
N GLU A 290 -19.35 12.97 -19.20
CA GLU A 290 -20.18 13.31 -20.38
C GLU A 290 -19.95 12.40 -21.60
N LEU A 291 -19.26 11.27 -21.43
CA LEU A 291 -19.16 10.17 -22.41
C LEU A 291 -19.76 8.89 -21.82
#